data_AF-A0A9E2UQ43-F1
#
_entry.id   AF-A0A9E2UQ43-F1
#
_cell.length_a   1.000
_cell.length_b   1.000
_cell.length_c   1.000
_cell.angle_alpha   90.00
_cell.angle_beta   90.00
_cell.angle_gamma   90.00
#
_symmetry.space_group_name_H-M   'P 1'
#
loop_
_entity.id
_entity.type
_entity.pdbx_description
1 polymer ?
#
loop_
_entity_poly.entity_id
_entity_poly.type
_entity_poly.pdbx_seq_one_letter_code
_entity_poly.pdbx_strand_id
1 'polypeptide(L)'
;MTEQLYLLQKHFDTAMESPDGIKKLRELILTLAMHGKLVKQDSKDQPASKLLKEIQAEKERLIKEGKIKKQKELPPIKPEEVPYEVPEGWEWVRLSEIVDVGTGSTPTTTNHEYYNGTIPWYTSSATNNPMAAEPGKFITEKAIYETNCKVFPTGSLIIALYGQGKTRGQISEIVIPGATNQAIAAMIFYESSRHIKLYLKYFFFKIYAEIRLLAAGAAQPNLNVGKIKATLIPIPPLAEQKRIVVKIDELMALCDRLEAQRKARNDKRLAVHTAAINGLLTAADKKEFDTSWQFIARHFDPLYSVKENVAELKKAILTLAMQGKLVKQDPKDQPAIELLKEIQAEKERLIKKGKIKKQKELPPIKSEEVLYEVPDGWVWTRLGDIGETNIGLTYSPADISDIGIPVLRSNNVQDGKLDLSNLVRVNKEIKDSVIVNEGDLLICARNGSRALVGKTAQIIGLNEKMAFGAFMAVLRSRGDFWGRPLYIKLTILIFFKLLELYVKKNESKCSWDFAKCYYLLSRVFEQRQVVGDGQ
;
A
#
# COMPACT_ATOMS: atom_id res chain seq x y z
N MET A 1 1.39 39.52 4.51
CA MET A 1 1.46 38.05 4.67
C MET A 1 0.18 37.49 4.06
N THR A 2 0.23 36.69 2.99
CA THR A 2 -0.98 36.22 2.30
C THR A 2 -1.79 35.24 3.17
N GLU A 3 -3.11 35.21 3.02
CA GLU A 3 -4.02 34.31 3.75
C GLU A 3 -3.62 32.83 3.64
N GLN A 4 -3.08 32.43 2.50
CA GLN A 4 -2.52 31.10 2.25
C GLN A 4 -1.30 30.79 3.12
N LEU A 5 -0.42 31.78 3.35
CA LEU A 5 0.76 31.62 4.18
C LEU A 5 0.38 31.50 5.67
N TYR A 6 -0.65 32.25 6.10
CA TYR A 6 -1.21 32.12 7.44
C TYR A 6 -1.83 30.73 7.67
N LEU A 7 -2.61 30.22 6.71
CA LEU A 7 -3.16 28.87 6.78
C LEU A 7 -2.07 27.79 6.83
N LEU A 8 -1.03 27.92 6.00
CA LEU A 8 0.10 26.98 6.01
C LEU A 8 0.85 27.02 7.34
N GLN A 9 1.09 28.21 7.91
CA GLN A 9 1.73 28.34 9.22
C GLN A 9 0.87 27.74 10.33
N LYS A 10 -0.44 28.05 10.34
CA LYS A 10 -1.38 27.56 11.35
C LYS A 10 -1.55 26.03 11.32
N HIS A 11 -1.46 25.43 10.14
CA HIS A 11 -1.71 24.01 9.91
C HIS A 11 -0.45 23.26 9.43
N PHE A 12 0.75 23.78 9.69
CA PHE A 12 2.00 23.22 9.18
C PHE A 12 2.19 21.77 9.64
N ASP A 13 2.03 21.52 10.94
CA ASP A 13 2.20 20.19 11.52
C ASP A 13 1.20 19.20 10.90
N THR A 14 -0.07 19.58 10.80
CA THR A 14 -1.11 18.75 10.18
C THR A 14 -0.79 18.46 8.70
N ALA A 15 -0.31 19.46 7.96
CA ALA A 15 0.08 19.28 6.56
C ALA A 15 1.25 18.29 6.42
N MET A 16 2.25 18.39 7.31
CA MET A 16 3.43 17.51 7.31
C MET A 16 3.14 16.10 7.83
N GLU A 17 2.08 15.92 8.63
CA GLU A 17 1.62 14.60 9.08
C GLU A 17 0.87 13.80 8.02
N SER A 18 0.43 14.45 6.93
CA SER A 18 -0.18 13.75 5.79
C SER A 18 0.83 12.83 5.08
N PRO A 19 0.40 11.72 4.45
CA PRO A 19 1.30 10.79 3.77
C PRO A 19 2.25 11.47 2.76
N ASP A 20 1.73 12.43 1.99
CA ASP A 20 2.48 13.13 0.94
C ASP A 20 2.98 14.53 1.35
N GLY A 21 2.82 14.95 2.62
CA GLY A 21 3.10 16.32 3.07
C GLY A 21 4.52 16.78 2.79
N ILE A 22 5.51 15.97 3.20
CA ILE A 22 6.94 16.25 2.99
C ILE A 22 7.28 16.24 1.50
N LYS A 23 6.70 15.31 0.72
CA LYS A 23 6.91 15.25 -0.72
C LYS A 23 6.44 16.54 -1.41
N LYS A 24 5.22 17.01 -1.09
CA LYS A 24 4.69 18.27 -1.61
C LYS A 24 5.52 19.48 -1.19
N LEU A 25 6.09 19.46 0.02
CA LEU A 25 7.02 20.51 0.46
C LEU A 25 8.28 20.56 -0.41
N ARG A 26 8.87 19.41 -0.76
CA ARG A 26 10.01 19.36 -1.69
C ARG A 26 9.66 19.91 -3.08
N GLU A 27 8.49 19.53 -3.61
CA GLU A 27 7.98 20.04 -4.89
C GLU A 27 7.77 21.57 -4.85
N LEU A 28 7.25 22.10 -3.74
CA LEU A 28 7.08 23.54 -3.53
C LEU A 28 8.43 24.26 -3.46
N ILE A 29 9.41 23.73 -2.72
CA ILE A 29 10.77 24.31 -2.64
C ILE A 29 11.37 24.45 -4.02
N LEU A 30 11.33 23.39 -4.83
CA LEU A 30 11.84 23.42 -6.20
C LEU A 30 11.03 24.38 -7.09
N THR A 31 9.72 24.46 -6.90
CA THR A 31 8.88 25.41 -7.65
C THR A 31 9.29 26.85 -7.34
N LEU A 32 9.39 27.22 -6.06
CA LEU A 32 9.81 28.54 -5.63
C LEU A 32 11.23 28.87 -6.13
N ALA A 33 12.13 27.88 -6.15
CA ALA A 33 13.47 28.05 -6.70
C ALA A 33 13.44 28.46 -8.18
N MET A 34 12.72 27.70 -9.02
CA MET A 34 12.70 27.94 -10.47
C MET A 34 11.91 29.19 -10.88
N HIS A 35 11.06 29.73 -9.98
CA HIS A 35 10.36 31.01 -10.19
C HIS A 35 11.10 32.21 -9.60
N GLY A 36 12.31 32.03 -9.05
CA GLY A 36 13.10 33.11 -8.42
C GLY A 36 12.48 33.67 -7.13
N LYS A 37 11.69 32.85 -6.43
CA LYS A 37 10.98 33.21 -5.18
C LYS A 37 11.58 32.60 -3.93
N LEU A 38 12.57 31.72 -4.06
CA LEU A 38 13.17 30.99 -2.93
C LEU A 38 14.18 31.83 -2.14
N VAL A 39 14.90 32.72 -2.82
CA VAL A 39 15.94 33.57 -2.24
C VAL A 39 15.68 35.04 -2.60
N LYS A 40 16.31 35.96 -1.87
CA LYS A 40 16.21 37.39 -2.16
C LYS A 40 16.95 37.71 -3.47
N GLN A 41 16.28 38.47 -4.34
CA GLN A 41 16.86 39.07 -5.53
C GLN A 41 17.87 40.16 -5.14
N ASP A 42 19.00 40.24 -5.85
CA ASP A 42 20.02 41.27 -5.65
C ASP A 42 20.25 42.02 -6.96
N SER A 43 19.89 43.30 -7.00
CA SER A 43 20.05 44.14 -8.20
C SER A 43 21.51 44.41 -8.55
N LYS A 44 22.46 44.09 -7.67
CA LYS A 44 23.90 44.16 -7.95
C LYS A 44 24.44 42.90 -8.62
N ASP A 45 23.65 41.82 -8.68
CA ASP A 45 24.09 40.63 -9.39
C ASP A 45 24.23 40.91 -10.88
N GLN A 46 25.27 40.34 -11.47
CA GLN A 46 25.44 40.39 -12.91
C GLN A 46 24.30 39.61 -13.59
N PRO A 47 23.56 40.21 -14.54
CA PRO A 47 22.41 39.55 -15.15
C PRO A 47 22.82 38.29 -15.91
N ALA A 48 21.91 37.32 -16.02
CA ALA A 48 22.12 36.05 -16.71
C ALA A 48 22.62 36.25 -18.15
N SER A 49 22.20 37.32 -18.84
CA SER A 49 22.66 37.67 -20.18
C SER A 49 24.18 37.84 -20.32
N LYS A 50 24.91 38.17 -19.25
CA LYS A 50 26.38 38.22 -19.25
C LYS A 50 26.99 36.83 -19.18
N LEU A 51 26.50 35.98 -18.27
CA LEU A 51 26.89 34.56 -18.19
C LEU A 51 26.65 33.85 -19.53
N LEU A 52 25.51 34.11 -20.18
CA LEU A 52 25.17 33.52 -21.48
C LEU A 52 26.13 33.95 -22.58
N LYS A 53 26.63 35.20 -22.57
CA LYS A 53 27.66 35.67 -23.50
C LYS A 53 28.99 34.96 -23.29
N GLU A 54 29.39 34.74 -22.05
CA GLU A 54 30.62 34.00 -21.70
C GLU A 54 30.53 32.54 -22.16
N ILE A 55 29.38 31.89 -21.90
CA ILE A 55 29.07 30.53 -22.38
C ILE A 55 29.12 30.46 -23.91
N GLN A 56 28.54 31.43 -24.61
CA GLN A 56 28.52 31.46 -26.06
C GLN A 56 29.94 31.61 -26.64
N ALA A 57 30.77 32.48 -26.06
CA ALA A 57 32.17 32.63 -26.47
C ALA A 57 32.98 31.33 -26.26
N GLU A 58 32.78 30.65 -25.14
CA GLU A 58 33.42 29.35 -24.88
C GLU A 58 32.94 28.26 -25.85
N LYS A 59 31.64 28.23 -26.15
CA LYS A 59 31.07 27.32 -27.15
C LYS A 59 31.70 27.54 -28.53
N GLU A 60 31.84 28.78 -28.97
CA GLU A 60 32.48 29.14 -30.24
C GLU A 60 33.95 28.73 -30.28
N ARG A 61 34.68 28.93 -29.17
CA ARG A 61 36.06 28.47 -29.02
C ARG A 61 36.18 26.96 -29.19
N LEU A 62 35.33 26.19 -28.50
CA LEU A 62 35.32 24.72 -28.59
C LEU A 62 34.96 24.20 -29.99
N ILE A 63 34.08 24.90 -30.72
CA ILE A 63 33.77 24.59 -32.13
C ILE A 63 34.99 24.85 -33.01
N LYS A 64 35.67 26.00 -32.84
CA LYS A 64 36.88 26.35 -33.60
C LYS A 64 38.02 25.38 -33.35
N GLU A 65 38.15 24.87 -32.13
CA GLU A 65 39.12 23.84 -31.74
C GLU A 65 38.71 22.41 -32.20
N GLY A 66 37.54 22.23 -32.81
CA GLY A 66 37.05 20.93 -33.26
C GLY A 66 36.64 19.96 -32.14
N LYS A 67 36.58 20.44 -30.89
CA LYS A 67 36.21 19.62 -29.71
C LYS A 67 34.72 19.29 -29.66
N ILE A 68 33.88 20.16 -30.25
CA ILE A 68 32.44 19.94 -30.40
C ILE A 68 32.00 20.28 -31.82
N LYS A 69 30.92 19.63 -32.28
CA LYS A 69 30.33 19.91 -33.60
C LYS A 69 29.46 21.16 -33.53
N LYS A 70 29.44 21.95 -34.61
CA LYS A 70 28.47 23.05 -34.75
C LYS A 70 27.05 22.49 -34.69
N GLN A 71 26.28 22.94 -33.70
CA GLN A 71 24.90 22.52 -33.51
C GLN A 71 23.99 23.31 -34.46
N LYS A 72 22.88 22.68 -34.89
CA LYS A 72 21.83 23.38 -35.61
C LYS A 72 21.17 24.41 -34.68
N GLU A 73 21.04 25.64 -35.14
CA GLU A 73 20.33 26.69 -34.41
C GLU A 73 18.86 26.28 -34.24
N LEU A 74 18.36 26.44 -33.01
CA LEU A 74 16.95 26.28 -32.71
C LEU A 74 16.22 27.61 -32.98
N PRO A 75 14.91 27.57 -33.29
CA PRO A 75 14.12 28.79 -33.42
C PRO A 75 14.21 29.65 -32.15
N PRO A 76 14.17 30.99 -32.28
CA PRO A 76 14.03 31.89 -31.14
C PRO A 76 12.85 31.49 -30.27
N ILE A 77 13.00 31.66 -28.95
CA ILE A 77 11.94 31.38 -27.98
C ILE A 77 10.83 32.39 -28.20
N LYS A 78 9.61 31.90 -28.48
CA LYS A 78 8.45 32.76 -28.67
C LYS A 78 7.74 33.05 -27.33
N PRO A 79 7.06 34.20 -27.19
CA PRO A 79 6.34 34.54 -25.96
C PRO A 79 5.34 33.47 -25.50
N GLU A 80 4.67 32.78 -26.43
CA GLU A 80 3.72 31.71 -26.14
C GLU A 80 4.36 30.42 -25.59
N GLU A 81 5.68 30.26 -25.72
CA GLU A 81 6.41 29.11 -25.19
C GLU A 81 6.86 29.33 -23.75
N VAL A 82 6.87 30.57 -23.27
CA VAL A 82 7.34 30.95 -21.94
C VAL A 82 6.29 30.52 -20.90
N PRO A 83 6.62 29.59 -19.99
CA PRO A 83 5.61 29.04 -19.05
C PRO A 83 5.15 30.04 -17.99
N TYR A 84 6.02 30.97 -17.59
CA TYR A 84 5.77 31.99 -16.58
C TYR A 84 6.80 33.12 -16.68
N GLU A 85 6.43 34.28 -16.12
CA GLU A 85 7.35 35.41 -15.95
C GLU A 85 8.44 35.09 -14.94
N VAL A 86 9.68 35.46 -15.29
CA VAL A 86 10.87 35.32 -14.43
C VAL A 86 11.31 36.70 -13.92
N PRO A 87 12.03 36.78 -12.79
CA PRO A 87 12.52 38.05 -12.25
C PRO A 87 13.43 38.81 -13.23
N GLU A 88 13.59 40.11 -12.98
CA GLU A 88 14.58 40.92 -13.69
C GLU A 88 15.98 40.32 -13.55
N GLY A 89 16.73 40.28 -14.66
CA GLY A 89 18.06 39.70 -14.73
C GLY A 89 18.10 38.19 -14.99
N TRP A 90 16.95 37.51 -15.00
CA TRP A 90 16.82 36.12 -15.47
C TRP A 90 16.52 36.07 -16.97
N GLU A 91 16.89 34.96 -17.61
CA GLU A 91 16.66 34.74 -19.04
C GLU A 91 16.11 33.34 -19.29
N TRP A 92 15.16 33.20 -20.20
CA TRP A 92 14.77 31.89 -20.72
C TRP A 92 15.71 31.48 -21.86
N VAL A 93 16.27 30.27 -21.79
CA VAL A 93 17.15 29.72 -22.82
C VAL A 93 16.78 28.29 -23.17
N ARG A 94 17.17 27.81 -24.36
CA ARG A 94 17.17 26.38 -24.68
C ARG A 94 18.37 25.71 -24.04
N LEU A 95 18.19 24.50 -23.54
CA LEU A 95 19.26 23.72 -22.91
C LEU A 95 20.53 23.63 -23.79
N SER A 96 20.39 23.47 -25.11
CA SER A 96 21.54 23.39 -26.04
C SER A 96 22.37 24.67 -26.15
N GLU A 97 21.89 25.80 -25.63
CA GLU A 97 22.66 27.05 -25.58
C GLU A 97 23.72 27.00 -24.48
N ILE A 98 23.48 26.25 -23.40
CA ILE A 98 24.33 26.22 -22.20
C ILE A 98 25.09 24.90 -21.99
N VAL A 99 24.70 23.83 -22.69
CA VAL A 99 25.39 22.52 -22.65
C VAL A 99 25.48 21.86 -24.03
N ASP A 100 26.51 21.05 -24.24
CA ASP A 100 26.56 20.08 -25.33
C ASP A 100 25.81 18.81 -24.93
N VAL A 101 24.78 18.44 -25.70
CA VAL A 101 23.97 17.24 -25.42
C VAL A 101 24.24 16.17 -26.47
N GLY A 102 24.64 15.00 -26.01
CA GLY A 102 24.90 13.84 -26.87
C GLY A 102 24.41 12.53 -26.24
N THR A 103 24.34 11.48 -27.05
CA THR A 103 24.08 10.11 -26.58
C THR A 103 25.35 9.29 -26.77
N GLY A 104 25.48 8.21 -26.02
CA GLY A 104 26.52 7.23 -26.25
C GLY A 104 26.08 6.13 -27.23
N SER A 105 26.80 5.01 -27.24
CA SER A 105 26.64 3.89 -28.16
C SER A 105 26.73 2.55 -27.43
N THR A 106 26.21 1.48 -28.04
CA THR A 106 26.33 0.11 -27.52
C THR A 106 27.27 -0.69 -28.42
N PRO A 107 28.44 -1.16 -27.94
CA PRO A 107 29.26 -2.11 -28.67
C PRO A 107 28.48 -3.42 -28.91
N THR A 108 28.72 -4.11 -30.04
CA THR A 108 28.01 -5.38 -30.28
C THR A 108 28.35 -6.40 -29.19
N THR A 109 27.33 -7.05 -28.62
CA THR A 109 27.52 -8.06 -27.57
C THR A 109 28.16 -9.35 -28.08
N THR A 110 28.21 -9.54 -29.41
CA THR A 110 28.87 -10.68 -30.06
C THR A 110 30.39 -10.58 -30.05
N ASN A 111 30.96 -9.39 -29.89
CA ASN A 111 32.39 -9.20 -29.72
C ASN A 111 32.71 -9.03 -28.22
N HIS A 112 33.11 -10.13 -27.58
CA HIS A 112 33.41 -10.15 -26.16
C HIS A 112 34.62 -9.31 -25.76
N GLU A 113 35.53 -8.99 -26.69
CA GLU A 113 36.71 -8.16 -26.44
C GLU A 113 36.35 -6.69 -26.16
N TYR A 114 35.12 -6.27 -26.46
CA TYR A 114 34.64 -4.93 -26.12
C TYR A 114 34.26 -4.77 -24.65
N TYR A 115 34.10 -5.87 -23.91
CA TYR A 115 33.56 -5.89 -22.55
C TYR A 115 34.61 -6.35 -21.55
N ASN A 116 34.31 -6.16 -20.26
CA ASN A 116 35.20 -6.51 -19.14
C ASN A 116 36.53 -5.73 -19.13
N GLY A 117 36.53 -4.51 -19.67
CA GLY A 117 37.64 -3.57 -19.55
C GLY A 117 37.58 -2.76 -18.26
N THR A 118 38.20 -1.59 -18.26
CA THR A 118 38.29 -0.68 -17.11
C THR A 118 37.44 0.58 -17.26
N ILE A 119 36.88 0.85 -18.44
CA ILE A 119 36.11 2.07 -18.71
C ILE A 119 34.65 1.84 -18.32
N PRO A 120 34.09 2.61 -17.37
CA PRO A 120 32.67 2.52 -17.02
C PRO A 120 31.77 2.69 -18.23
N TRP A 121 30.73 1.84 -18.33
CA TRP A 121 29.71 1.93 -19.36
C TRP A 121 28.31 1.95 -18.75
N TYR A 122 27.72 3.15 -18.72
CA TYR A 122 26.45 3.43 -18.09
C TYR A 122 25.26 3.10 -18.99
N THR A 123 24.27 2.44 -18.41
CA THR A 123 22.93 2.25 -19.00
C THR A 123 21.92 3.12 -18.26
N SER A 124 20.67 3.22 -18.74
CA SER A 124 19.63 4.02 -18.07
C SER A 124 19.42 3.68 -16.59
N SER A 125 19.79 2.49 -16.12
CA SER A 125 19.79 2.16 -14.69
C SER A 125 20.69 3.05 -13.85
N ALA A 126 21.74 3.64 -14.43
CA ALA A 126 22.60 4.61 -13.78
C ALA A 126 21.85 5.88 -13.33
N THR A 127 20.66 6.14 -13.91
CA THR A 127 19.84 7.29 -13.51
C THR A 127 18.92 7.01 -12.32
N ASN A 128 18.94 5.79 -11.77
CA ASN A 128 18.09 5.42 -10.63
C ASN A 128 18.54 6.11 -9.33
N ASN A 129 19.79 6.58 -9.26
CA ASN A 129 20.39 7.27 -8.12
C ASN A 129 20.85 8.68 -8.52
N PRO A 130 20.80 9.71 -7.65
CA PRO A 130 21.25 11.07 -7.99
C PRO A 130 22.70 11.20 -8.46
N MET A 131 23.55 10.21 -8.17
CA MET A 131 24.93 10.10 -8.61
C MET A 131 25.16 8.75 -9.27
N ALA A 132 25.74 8.73 -10.46
CA ALA A 132 26.13 7.53 -11.18
C ALA A 132 27.50 7.03 -10.68
N ALA A 133 27.55 6.61 -9.42
CA ALA A 133 28.77 6.19 -8.72
C ALA A 133 29.13 4.70 -8.95
N GLU A 134 28.14 3.88 -9.28
CA GLU A 134 28.29 2.42 -9.41
C GLU A 134 28.00 1.98 -10.84
N PRO A 135 29.00 1.97 -11.74
CA PRO A 135 28.81 1.46 -13.10
C PRO A 135 28.59 -0.05 -13.09
N GLY A 136 27.47 -0.50 -13.65
CA GLY A 136 27.14 -1.93 -13.69
C GLY A 136 27.90 -2.74 -14.76
N LYS A 137 28.56 -2.07 -15.70
CA LYS A 137 29.33 -2.70 -16.79
C LYS A 137 30.54 -1.85 -17.15
N PHE A 138 31.53 -2.53 -17.72
CA PHE A 138 32.76 -1.91 -18.21
C PHE A 138 33.06 -2.35 -19.64
N ILE A 139 33.65 -1.43 -20.39
CA ILE A 139 34.11 -1.66 -21.77
C ILE A 139 35.62 -1.42 -21.87
N THR A 140 36.24 -1.95 -22.91
CA THR A 140 37.67 -1.82 -23.18
C THR A 140 37.98 -0.55 -23.98
N GLU A 141 39.25 -0.15 -24.02
CA GLU A 141 39.72 0.91 -24.93
C GLU A 141 39.45 0.56 -26.40
N LYS A 142 39.56 -0.73 -26.75
CA LYS A 142 39.21 -1.25 -28.08
C LYS A 142 37.76 -0.91 -28.46
N ALA A 143 36.82 -1.02 -27.52
CA ALA A 143 35.43 -0.64 -27.75
C ALA A 143 35.27 0.86 -28.02
N ILE A 144 36.07 1.73 -27.40
CA ILE A 144 36.05 3.17 -27.67
C ILE A 144 36.62 3.47 -29.07
N TYR A 145 37.72 2.81 -29.44
CA TYR A 145 38.42 3.07 -30.71
C TYR A 145 37.66 2.52 -31.92
N GLU A 146 37.10 1.31 -31.82
CA GLU A 146 36.44 0.60 -32.94
C GLU A 146 34.94 0.89 -33.05
N THR A 147 34.37 1.67 -32.12
CA THR A 147 32.93 2.01 -32.13
C THR A 147 32.71 3.49 -31.90
N ASN A 148 31.44 3.93 -31.96
CA ASN A 148 31.05 5.31 -31.64
C ASN A 148 30.85 5.54 -30.13
N CYS A 149 31.44 4.72 -29.25
CA CYS A 149 31.35 4.95 -27.81
C CYS A 149 32.18 6.20 -27.45
N LYS A 150 31.59 7.09 -26.65
CA LYS A 150 32.24 8.33 -26.19
C LYS A 150 32.27 8.33 -24.67
N VAL A 151 33.44 8.65 -24.11
CA VAL A 151 33.59 8.88 -22.66
C VAL A 151 33.09 10.28 -22.32
N PHE A 152 32.20 10.36 -21.33
CA PHE A 152 31.70 11.61 -20.76
C PHE A 152 32.45 11.89 -19.45
N PRO A 153 32.90 13.14 -19.23
CA PRO A 153 33.70 13.49 -18.06
C PRO A 153 32.87 13.56 -16.78
N THR A 154 33.56 13.48 -15.64
CA THR A 154 32.97 13.76 -14.32
C THR A 154 32.28 15.13 -14.30
N GLY A 155 31.13 15.20 -13.64
CA GLY A 155 30.28 16.38 -13.58
C GLY A 155 29.31 16.53 -14.76
N SER A 156 29.36 15.63 -15.75
CA SER A 156 28.30 15.55 -16.77
C SER A 156 26.99 15.12 -16.14
N LEU A 157 25.88 15.73 -16.55
CA LEU A 157 24.55 15.25 -16.17
C LEU A 157 24.04 14.27 -17.22
N ILE A 158 23.43 13.17 -16.79
CA ILE A 158 22.82 12.16 -17.66
C ILE A 158 21.33 12.05 -17.40
N ILE A 159 20.52 12.00 -18.46
CA ILE A 159 19.08 11.79 -18.40
C ILE A 159 18.68 10.53 -19.17
N ALA A 160 17.88 9.67 -18.55
CA ALA A 160 17.39 8.46 -19.20
C ALA A 160 16.32 8.80 -20.25
N LEU A 161 16.58 8.41 -21.51
CA LEU A 161 15.67 8.63 -22.63
C LEU A 161 14.59 7.54 -22.71
N TYR A 162 14.94 6.32 -22.28
CA TYR A 162 14.10 5.12 -22.33
C TYR A 162 13.88 4.53 -20.94
N GLY A 163 12.89 3.65 -20.82
CA GLY A 163 12.62 2.86 -19.62
C GLY A 163 11.14 2.79 -19.29
N GLN A 164 10.66 1.61 -18.90
CA GLN A 164 9.30 1.42 -18.37
C GLN A 164 9.23 1.87 -16.91
N GLY A 165 8.07 2.35 -16.45
CA GLY A 165 7.91 2.87 -15.08
C GLY A 165 8.57 4.24 -14.86
N LYS A 166 9.37 4.39 -13.79
CA LYS A 166 9.93 5.68 -13.34
C LYS A 166 11.25 6.08 -14.02
N THR A 167 11.95 5.21 -14.74
CA THR A 167 13.31 5.50 -15.22
C THR A 167 13.40 6.64 -16.24
N ARG A 168 12.52 6.64 -17.25
CA ARG A 168 12.50 7.70 -18.27
C ARG A 168 12.43 9.09 -17.62
N GLY A 169 13.29 10.01 -18.04
CA GLY A 169 13.36 11.39 -17.53
C GLY A 169 14.11 11.57 -16.22
N GLN A 170 14.57 10.51 -15.55
CA GLN A 170 15.42 10.64 -14.36
C GLN A 170 16.79 11.18 -14.73
N ILE A 171 17.34 12.02 -13.85
CA ILE A 171 18.63 12.69 -14.03
C ILE A 171 19.63 12.29 -12.94
N SER A 172 20.89 12.14 -13.33
CA SER A 172 22.00 11.83 -12.44
C SER A 172 23.28 12.52 -12.87
N GLU A 173 24.24 12.60 -11.95
CA GLU A 173 25.57 13.16 -12.20
C GLU A 173 26.59 12.04 -12.36
N ILE A 174 27.38 12.09 -13.44
CA ILE A 174 28.53 11.20 -13.62
C ILE A 174 29.62 11.63 -12.63
N VAL A 175 30.01 10.74 -11.72
CA VAL A 175 31.11 10.98 -10.76
C VAL A 175 32.39 10.25 -11.13
N ILE A 176 32.30 9.20 -11.96
CA ILE A 176 33.44 8.49 -12.56
C ILE A 176 33.33 8.63 -14.08
N PRO A 177 34.36 9.13 -14.80
CA PRO A 177 34.28 9.28 -16.25
C PRO A 177 33.93 7.95 -16.92
N GLY A 178 33.01 7.97 -17.88
CA GLY A 178 32.55 6.75 -18.51
C GLY A 178 31.73 6.98 -19.77
N ALA A 179 31.62 5.94 -20.59
CA ALA A 179 30.74 5.95 -21.74
C ALA A 179 29.30 5.65 -21.32
N THR A 180 28.34 6.03 -22.15
CA THR A 180 26.93 5.64 -21.97
C THR A 180 26.47 4.81 -23.17
N ASN A 181 25.33 4.14 -23.03
CA ASN A 181 24.59 3.62 -24.17
C ASN A 181 23.72 4.73 -24.82
N GLN A 182 22.99 4.36 -25.88
CA GLN A 182 22.06 5.25 -26.59
C GLN A 182 20.79 5.59 -25.81
N ALA A 183 20.54 4.90 -24.68
CA ALA A 183 19.36 5.13 -23.83
C ALA A 183 19.51 6.31 -22.87
N ILE A 184 20.65 7.00 -22.92
CA ILE A 184 20.99 8.13 -22.08
C ILE A 184 21.38 9.30 -22.97
N ALA A 185 20.88 10.49 -22.64
CA ALA A 185 21.47 11.74 -23.10
C ALA A 185 22.38 12.30 -22.00
N ALA A 186 23.63 12.57 -22.33
CA ALA A 186 24.60 13.22 -21.47
C ALA A 186 24.73 14.70 -21.84
N MET A 187 24.88 15.54 -20.83
CA MET A 187 25.03 16.99 -20.90
C MET A 187 26.44 17.34 -20.42
N ILE A 188 27.24 17.90 -21.33
CA ILE A 188 28.58 18.42 -21.05
C ILE A 188 28.49 19.94 -20.99
N PHE A 189 28.95 20.53 -19.90
CA PHE A 189 28.78 21.97 -19.64
C PHE A 189 29.89 22.79 -20.27
N TYR A 190 29.52 23.91 -20.90
CA TYR A 190 30.49 24.92 -21.37
C TYR A 190 31.03 25.73 -20.18
N GLU A 191 30.17 26.04 -19.21
CA GLU A 191 30.55 26.67 -17.94
C GLU A 191 31.02 25.62 -16.91
N SER A 192 32.18 25.85 -16.32
CA SER A 192 32.82 24.94 -15.39
C SER A 192 32.21 24.96 -13.97
N SER A 193 31.58 26.08 -13.59
CA SER A 193 31.00 26.34 -12.28
C SER A 193 30.12 25.17 -11.80
N ARG A 194 30.31 24.77 -10.54
CA ARG A 194 29.48 23.74 -9.93
C ARG A 194 28.02 24.17 -9.78
N HIS A 195 27.76 25.48 -9.67
CA HIS A 195 26.43 25.99 -9.34
C HIS A 195 25.46 25.89 -10.51
N ILE A 196 25.89 26.14 -11.75
CA ILE A 196 25.04 25.94 -12.93
C ILE A 196 24.67 24.46 -13.09
N LYS A 197 25.61 23.54 -12.83
CA LYS A 197 25.38 22.09 -12.87
C LYS A 197 24.34 21.66 -11.85
N LEU A 198 24.50 22.08 -10.59
CA LEU A 198 23.55 21.77 -9.51
C LEU A 198 22.19 22.42 -9.74
N TYR A 199 22.15 23.67 -10.22
CA TYR A 199 20.92 24.36 -10.57
C TYR A 199 20.14 23.60 -11.65
N LEU A 200 20.80 23.20 -12.74
CA LEU A 200 20.18 22.38 -13.80
C LEU A 200 19.72 21.02 -13.28
N LYS A 201 20.50 20.37 -12.42
CA LYS A 201 20.09 19.12 -11.77
C LYS A 201 18.78 19.30 -10.99
N TYR A 202 18.66 20.36 -10.19
CA TYR A 202 17.43 20.71 -9.47
C TYR A 202 16.28 21.09 -10.38
N PHE A 203 16.55 21.79 -11.49
CA PHE A 203 15.55 22.09 -12.50
C PHE A 203 14.96 20.81 -13.10
N PHE A 204 15.79 19.84 -13.50
CA PHE A 204 15.30 18.57 -14.03
C PHE A 204 14.57 17.71 -12.98
N PHE A 205 14.93 17.80 -11.70
CA PHE A 205 14.10 17.22 -10.64
C PHE A 205 12.72 17.90 -10.55
N LYS A 206 12.63 19.22 -10.71
CA LYS A 206 11.36 19.95 -10.72
C LYS A 206 10.48 19.54 -11.90
N ILE A 207 11.06 19.42 -13.09
CA ILE A 207 10.31 19.17 -14.33
C ILE A 207 10.21 17.68 -14.69
N TYR A 208 10.52 16.79 -13.75
CA TYR A 208 10.57 15.34 -14.01
C TYR A 208 9.25 14.78 -14.56
N ALA A 209 8.11 15.28 -14.08
CA ALA A 209 6.81 14.83 -14.59
C ALA A 209 6.57 15.35 -16.01
N GLU A 210 6.82 16.63 -16.23
CA GLU A 210 6.64 17.36 -17.47
C GLU A 210 7.52 16.78 -18.58
N ILE A 211 8.80 16.53 -18.29
CA ILE A 211 9.73 15.97 -19.27
C ILE A 211 9.33 14.56 -19.69
N ARG A 212 8.77 13.76 -18.78
CA ARG A 212 8.30 12.40 -19.09
C ARG A 212 7.10 12.36 -20.03
N LEU A 213 6.28 13.40 -20.01
CA LEU A 213 5.12 13.55 -20.88
C LEU A 213 5.52 13.92 -22.31
N LEU A 214 6.72 14.46 -22.51
CA LEU A 214 7.24 14.72 -23.86
C LEU A 214 7.57 13.43 -24.62
N ALA A 215 7.48 12.24 -24.02
CA ALA A 215 7.76 10.99 -24.72
C ALA A 215 6.72 10.70 -25.81
N ALA A 216 7.16 10.25 -26.98
CA ALA A 216 6.28 9.96 -28.12
C ALA A 216 6.63 8.60 -28.76
N GLY A 217 5.64 7.97 -29.41
CA GLY A 217 5.76 6.66 -30.07
C GLY A 217 4.60 5.73 -29.72
N ALA A 218 4.06 5.00 -30.70
CA ALA A 218 2.83 4.22 -30.55
C ALA A 218 2.99 2.97 -29.65
N ALA A 219 4.08 2.22 -29.81
CA ALA A 219 4.32 0.99 -29.04
C ALA A 219 5.13 1.23 -27.75
N GLN A 220 6.14 2.11 -27.81
CA GLN A 220 6.95 2.49 -26.64
C GLN A 220 7.32 3.97 -26.70
N PRO A 221 6.62 4.83 -25.94
CA PRO A 221 6.90 6.25 -25.94
C PRO A 221 8.28 6.54 -25.35
N ASN A 222 9.13 7.21 -26.10
CA ASN A 222 10.52 7.50 -25.71
C ASN A 222 10.83 9.00 -25.79
N LEU A 223 11.79 9.46 -24.99
CA LEU A 223 12.44 10.75 -25.21
C LEU A 223 13.50 10.61 -26.29
N ASN A 224 13.83 11.72 -26.93
CA ASN A 224 14.94 11.78 -27.87
C ASN A 224 15.82 12.99 -27.52
N VAL A 225 17.06 12.95 -28.01
CA VAL A 225 18.06 14.00 -27.73
C VAL A 225 17.60 15.39 -28.19
N GLY A 226 16.80 15.47 -29.25
CA GLY A 226 16.24 16.74 -29.75
C GLY A 226 15.30 17.40 -28.75
N LYS A 227 14.42 16.62 -28.11
CA LYS A 227 13.52 17.10 -27.04
C LYS A 227 14.31 17.58 -25.83
N ILE A 228 15.37 16.87 -25.46
CA ILE A 228 16.26 17.30 -24.36
C ILE A 228 16.93 18.63 -24.71
N LYS A 229 17.54 18.75 -25.90
CA LYS A 229 18.17 19.98 -26.39
C LYS A 229 17.22 21.19 -26.40
N ALA A 230 15.96 20.98 -26.75
CA ALA A 230 14.95 22.03 -26.87
C ALA A 230 14.29 22.41 -25.53
N THR A 231 14.63 21.75 -24.42
CA THR A 231 14.03 22.05 -23.11
C THR A 231 14.32 23.50 -22.72
N LEU A 232 13.27 24.25 -22.35
CA LEU A 232 13.38 25.63 -21.88
C LEU A 232 13.82 25.69 -20.43
N ILE A 233 14.84 26.48 -20.14
CA ILE A 233 15.44 26.64 -18.81
C ILE A 233 15.38 28.13 -18.42
N PRO A 234 14.82 28.48 -17.25
CA PRO A 234 14.96 29.81 -16.69
C PRO A 234 16.33 29.90 -16.02
N ILE A 235 17.23 30.74 -16.51
CA ILE A 235 18.59 30.89 -16.01
C ILE A 235 18.69 32.18 -15.17
N PRO A 236 19.01 32.06 -13.86
CA PRO A 236 19.33 33.21 -13.00
C PRO A 236 20.77 33.72 -13.24
N PRO A 237 21.11 34.92 -12.74
CA PRO A 237 22.48 35.30 -12.43
C PRO A 237 23.28 34.19 -11.74
N LEU A 238 24.58 34.04 -12.07
CA LEU A 238 25.41 32.97 -11.50
C LEU A 238 25.52 33.07 -9.96
N ALA A 239 25.60 34.29 -9.43
CA ALA A 239 25.61 34.55 -7.99
C ALA A 239 24.31 34.09 -7.32
N GLU A 240 23.17 34.29 -7.98
CA GLU A 240 21.87 33.83 -7.49
C GLU A 240 21.71 32.31 -7.61
N GLN A 241 22.19 31.69 -8.70
CA GLN A 241 22.22 30.21 -8.81
C GLN A 241 22.90 29.58 -7.59
N LYS A 242 24.02 30.15 -7.13
CA LYS A 242 24.69 29.72 -5.90
C LYS A 242 23.80 29.83 -4.67
N ARG A 243 23.13 30.97 -4.48
CA ARG A 243 22.21 31.17 -3.33
C ARG A 243 21.03 30.21 -3.39
N ILE A 244 20.46 29.97 -4.57
CA ILE A 244 19.36 29.02 -4.79
C ILE A 244 19.79 27.61 -4.43
N VAL A 245 20.91 27.13 -4.97
CA VAL A 245 21.43 25.77 -4.72
C VAL A 245 21.64 25.54 -3.23
N VAL A 246 22.34 26.46 -2.55
CA VAL A 246 22.55 26.38 -1.10
C VAL A 246 21.22 26.32 -0.35
N LYS A 247 20.23 27.14 -0.76
CA LYS A 247 18.94 27.16 -0.07
C LYS A 247 18.12 25.90 -0.31
N ILE A 248 18.17 25.33 -1.50
CA ILE A 248 17.55 24.03 -1.79
C ILE A 248 18.18 22.96 -0.91
N ASP A 249 19.51 22.87 -0.86
CA ASP A 249 20.23 21.87 -0.05
C ASP A 249 19.83 21.96 1.43
N GLU A 250 19.83 23.17 2.01
CA GLU A 250 19.40 23.42 3.39
C GLU A 250 17.98 22.91 3.67
N LEU A 251 17.03 23.24 2.79
CA LEU A 251 15.62 22.91 2.97
C LEU A 251 15.34 21.42 2.69
N MET A 252 16.02 20.80 1.72
CA MET A 252 15.93 19.36 1.47
C MET A 252 16.47 18.57 2.65
N ALA A 253 17.58 19.00 3.26
CA ALA A 253 18.11 18.38 4.48
C ALA A 253 17.15 18.51 5.68
N LEU A 254 16.41 19.63 5.78
CA LEU A 254 15.33 19.77 6.77
C LEU A 254 14.18 18.78 6.50
N CYS A 255 13.77 18.62 5.25
CA CYS A 255 12.78 17.62 4.85
C CYS A 255 13.23 16.19 5.20
N ASP A 256 14.50 15.85 4.94
CA ASP A 256 15.07 14.53 5.29
C ASP A 256 15.00 14.27 6.80
N ARG A 257 15.35 15.29 7.61
CA ARG A 257 15.26 15.19 9.08
C ARG A 257 13.82 15.01 9.55
N LEU A 258 12.87 15.76 9.00
CA LEU A 258 11.44 15.61 9.32
C LEU A 258 10.92 14.21 9.00
N GLU A 259 11.32 13.67 7.85
CA GLU A 259 10.92 12.33 7.40
C GLU A 259 11.50 11.24 8.32
N ALA A 260 12.79 11.35 8.68
CA ALA A 260 13.43 10.44 9.63
C ALA A 260 12.79 10.51 11.03
N GLN A 261 12.49 11.70 11.53
CA GLN A 261 11.80 11.88 12.82
C GLN A 261 10.39 11.28 12.81
N ARG A 262 9.63 11.49 11.73
CA ARG A 262 8.29 10.90 11.56
C ARG A 262 8.36 9.38 11.56
N LYS A 263 9.30 8.80 10.81
CA LYS A 263 9.52 7.36 10.78
C LYS A 263 9.87 6.82 12.17
N ALA A 264 10.84 7.43 12.85
CA ALA A 264 11.23 7.01 14.20
C ALA A 264 10.08 7.10 15.22
N ARG A 265 9.26 8.16 15.13
CA ARG A 265 8.06 8.33 15.97
C ARG A 265 7.03 7.23 15.71
N ASN A 266 6.77 6.91 14.44
CA ASN A 266 5.84 5.85 14.06
C ASN A 266 6.33 4.48 14.51
N ASP A 267 7.61 4.17 14.30
CA ASP A 267 8.21 2.89 14.69
C ASP A 267 8.17 2.71 16.22
N LYS A 268 8.48 3.78 16.99
CA LYS A 268 8.34 3.77 18.46
C LYS A 268 6.89 3.58 18.90
N ARG A 269 5.94 4.30 18.30
CA ARG A 269 4.50 4.15 18.61
C ARG A 269 4.04 2.72 18.36
N LEU A 270 4.44 2.12 17.25
CA LEU A 270 4.09 0.74 16.92
C LEU A 270 4.67 -0.23 17.97
N ALA A 271 5.96 -0.09 18.31
CA ALA A 271 6.61 -0.94 19.31
C ALA A 271 5.93 -0.84 20.69
N VAL A 272 5.65 0.38 21.15
CA VAL A 272 4.96 0.62 22.43
C VAL A 272 3.54 0.07 22.39
N HIS A 273 2.80 0.29 21.31
CA HIS A 273 1.45 -0.26 21.13
C HIS A 273 1.46 -1.80 21.18
N THR A 274 2.36 -2.45 20.44
CA THR A 274 2.49 -3.91 20.44
C THR A 274 2.84 -4.44 21.83
N ALA A 275 3.78 -3.81 22.54
CA ALA A 275 4.13 -4.21 23.90
C ALA A 275 2.95 -4.05 24.87
N ALA A 276 2.22 -2.93 24.79
CA ALA A 276 1.07 -2.66 25.65
C ALA A 276 -0.08 -3.65 25.42
N ILE A 277 -0.41 -3.95 24.15
CA ILE A 277 -1.42 -4.95 23.80
C ILE A 277 -1.00 -6.35 24.25
N ASN A 278 0.27 -6.72 24.04
CA ASN A 278 0.76 -8.03 24.48
C ASN A 278 0.69 -8.16 26.00
N GLY A 279 1.16 -7.15 26.77
CA GLY A 279 1.05 -7.15 28.23
C GLY A 279 -0.38 -7.31 28.72
N LEU A 280 -1.34 -6.65 28.06
CA LEU A 280 -2.76 -6.80 28.37
C LEU A 280 -3.28 -8.21 28.10
N LEU A 281 -2.91 -8.83 26.98
CA LEU A 281 -3.38 -10.16 26.57
C LEU A 281 -2.73 -11.30 27.36
N THR A 282 -1.48 -11.13 27.77
CA THR A 282 -0.69 -12.16 28.47
C THR A 282 -0.62 -11.97 29.98
N ALA A 283 -1.33 -10.97 30.53
CA ALA A 283 -1.36 -10.74 31.98
C ALA A 283 -1.75 -12.01 32.74
N ALA A 284 -0.89 -12.40 33.69
CA ALA A 284 -1.05 -13.58 34.52
C ALA A 284 -2.06 -13.35 35.65
N ASP A 285 -2.13 -12.12 36.15
CA ASP A 285 -3.04 -11.75 37.23
C ASP A 285 -3.70 -10.36 36.99
N LYS A 286 -4.61 -10.00 37.89
CA LYS A 286 -5.33 -8.73 37.84
C LYS A 286 -4.41 -7.51 37.98
N LYS A 287 -3.33 -7.61 38.75
CA LYS A 287 -2.41 -6.49 38.97
C LYS A 287 -1.61 -6.19 37.70
N GLU A 288 -1.13 -7.22 37.00
CA GLU A 288 -0.46 -7.08 35.70
C GLU A 288 -1.41 -6.53 34.63
N PHE A 289 -2.66 -7.02 34.61
CA PHE A 289 -3.70 -6.53 33.72
C PHE A 289 -3.99 -5.04 33.96
N ASP A 290 -4.25 -4.66 35.21
CA ASP A 290 -4.55 -3.28 35.60
C ASP A 290 -3.37 -2.36 35.27
N THR A 291 -2.13 -2.82 35.47
CA THR A 291 -0.91 -2.06 35.11
C THR A 291 -0.84 -1.81 33.60
N SER A 292 -1.07 -2.85 32.79
CA SER A 292 -1.05 -2.76 31.32
C SER A 292 -2.18 -1.86 30.81
N TRP A 293 -3.37 -1.99 31.38
CA TRP A 293 -4.52 -1.16 31.05
C TRP A 293 -4.32 0.31 31.42
N GLN A 294 -3.80 0.59 32.63
CA GLN A 294 -3.48 1.96 33.04
C GLN A 294 -2.45 2.61 32.12
N PHE A 295 -1.46 1.86 31.66
CA PHE A 295 -0.50 2.36 30.67
C PHE A 295 -1.20 2.75 29.35
N ILE A 296 -2.05 1.87 28.82
CA ILE A 296 -2.85 2.14 27.60
C ILE A 296 -3.73 3.36 27.78
N ALA A 297 -4.48 3.44 28.89
CA ALA A 297 -5.39 4.53 29.18
C ALA A 297 -4.66 5.88 29.31
N ARG A 298 -3.52 5.90 30.00
CA ARG A 298 -2.68 7.11 30.16
C ARG A 298 -2.10 7.60 28.83
N HIS A 299 -1.82 6.69 27.91
CA HIS A 299 -1.21 6.98 26.62
C HIS A 299 -2.16 6.78 25.44
N PHE A 300 -3.48 6.89 25.67
CA PHE A 300 -4.47 6.52 24.68
C PHE A 300 -4.36 7.37 23.40
N ASP A 301 -4.40 8.69 23.52
CA ASP A 301 -4.35 9.61 22.36
C ASP A 301 -3.11 9.42 21.47
N PRO A 302 -1.87 9.41 22.01
CA PRO A 302 -0.69 9.22 21.16
C PRO A 302 -0.60 7.82 20.54
N LEU A 303 -1.12 6.78 21.21
CA LEU A 303 -1.11 5.42 20.68
C LEU A 303 -2.20 5.17 19.63
N TYR A 304 -3.39 5.77 19.79
CA TYR A 304 -4.57 5.44 19.00
C TYR A 304 -5.02 6.55 18.04
N SER A 305 -4.17 7.56 17.81
CA SER A 305 -4.30 8.54 16.72
C SER A 305 -4.15 7.94 15.31
N VAL A 306 -3.80 6.66 15.19
CA VAL A 306 -3.71 5.92 13.92
C VAL A 306 -4.68 4.76 13.85
N LYS A 307 -5.31 4.59 12.69
CA LYS A 307 -6.40 3.65 12.44
C LYS A 307 -5.98 2.20 12.69
N GLU A 308 -4.75 1.85 12.37
CA GLU A 308 -4.19 0.50 12.51
C GLU A 308 -4.16 0.08 13.98
N ASN A 309 -3.69 0.95 14.87
CA ASN A 309 -3.64 0.65 16.31
C ASN A 309 -5.05 0.52 16.92
N VAL A 310 -6.02 1.32 16.45
CA VAL A 310 -7.43 1.20 16.86
C VAL A 310 -8.00 -0.17 16.49
N ALA A 311 -7.66 -0.68 15.31
CA ALA A 311 -8.11 -1.99 14.87
C ALA A 311 -7.54 -3.12 15.75
N GLU A 312 -6.25 -3.07 16.08
CA GLU A 312 -5.63 -4.07 16.95
C GLU A 312 -6.11 -3.97 18.42
N LEU A 313 -6.37 -2.77 18.95
CA LEU A 313 -6.98 -2.64 20.27
C LEU A 313 -8.38 -3.25 20.32
N LYS A 314 -9.21 -2.99 19.31
CA LYS A 314 -10.55 -3.62 19.22
C LYS A 314 -10.45 -5.14 19.26
N LYS A 315 -9.51 -5.71 18.49
CA LYS A 315 -9.24 -7.15 18.50
C LYS A 315 -8.80 -7.64 19.88
N ALA A 316 -7.90 -6.92 20.55
CA ALA A 316 -7.44 -7.29 21.89
C ALA A 316 -8.60 -7.28 22.92
N ILE A 317 -9.44 -6.25 22.91
CA ILE A 317 -10.64 -6.16 23.76
C ILE A 317 -11.54 -7.37 23.54
N LEU A 318 -11.78 -7.76 22.29
CA LEU A 318 -12.62 -8.92 21.98
C LEU A 318 -12.00 -10.22 22.48
N THR A 319 -10.68 -10.40 22.35
CA THR A 319 -9.96 -11.56 22.90
C THR A 319 -10.11 -11.63 24.42
N LEU A 320 -9.94 -10.51 25.12
CA LEU A 320 -10.10 -10.43 26.58
C LEU A 320 -11.54 -10.73 27.02
N ALA A 321 -12.52 -10.30 26.24
CA ALA A 321 -13.93 -10.58 26.51
C ALA A 321 -14.20 -12.08 26.55
N MET A 322 -13.68 -12.82 25.57
CA MET A 322 -13.87 -14.26 25.48
C MET A 322 -13.07 -15.06 26.52
N GLN A 323 -11.96 -14.52 27.00
CA GLN A 323 -11.21 -15.09 28.11
C GLN A 323 -11.86 -14.80 29.47
N GLY A 324 -12.98 -14.05 29.49
CA GLY A 324 -13.64 -13.61 30.73
C GLY A 324 -12.82 -12.60 31.54
N LYS A 325 -11.81 -11.97 30.94
CA LYS A 325 -10.87 -11.06 31.61
C LYS A 325 -11.34 -9.60 31.67
N LEU A 326 -12.43 -9.24 30.99
CA LEU A 326 -12.93 -7.84 30.98
C LEU A 326 -13.75 -7.45 32.20
N VAL A 327 -14.36 -8.42 32.89
CA VAL A 327 -15.26 -8.18 34.03
C VAL A 327 -14.94 -9.13 35.17
N LYS A 328 -15.26 -8.70 36.39
CA LYS A 328 -15.16 -9.56 37.58
C LYS A 328 -16.17 -10.70 37.46
N GLN A 329 -15.74 -11.93 37.70
CA GLN A 329 -16.62 -13.09 37.77
C GLN A 329 -17.33 -13.12 39.13
N ASP A 330 -18.62 -13.42 39.14
CA ASP A 330 -19.39 -13.64 40.37
C ASP A 330 -19.52 -15.15 40.61
N PRO A 331 -18.98 -15.71 41.72
CA PRO A 331 -19.16 -17.12 42.06
C PRO A 331 -20.62 -17.56 42.24
N LYS A 332 -21.55 -16.61 42.37
CA LYS A 332 -23.00 -16.88 42.44
C LYS A 332 -23.67 -17.00 41.06
N ASP A 333 -22.97 -16.65 39.99
CA ASP A 333 -23.50 -16.81 38.63
C ASP A 333 -23.74 -18.30 38.36
N GLN A 334 -24.87 -18.59 37.71
CA GLN A 334 -25.20 -19.96 37.34
C GLN A 334 -24.13 -20.48 36.38
N PRO A 335 -23.48 -21.63 36.67
CA PRO A 335 -22.51 -22.22 35.76
C PRO A 335 -23.12 -22.51 34.39
N ALA A 336 -22.37 -22.24 33.32
CA ALA A 336 -22.83 -22.42 31.95
C ALA A 336 -23.25 -23.88 31.64
N ILE A 337 -22.77 -24.86 32.41
CA ILE A 337 -23.21 -26.25 32.30
C ILE A 337 -24.69 -26.44 32.60
N GLU A 338 -25.28 -25.66 33.52
CA GLU A 338 -26.72 -25.74 33.80
C GLU A 338 -27.53 -25.20 32.62
N LEU A 339 -27.08 -24.09 32.02
CA LEU A 339 -27.66 -23.59 30.77
C LEU A 339 -27.59 -24.63 29.66
N LEU A 340 -26.46 -25.36 29.51
CA LEU A 340 -26.36 -26.43 28.52
C LEU A 340 -27.36 -27.57 28.78
N LYS A 341 -27.62 -27.92 30.04
CA LYS A 341 -28.66 -28.91 30.39
C LYS A 341 -30.05 -28.42 30.00
N GLU A 342 -30.36 -27.15 30.25
CA GLU A 342 -31.63 -26.54 29.83
C GLU A 342 -31.80 -26.58 28.30
N ILE A 343 -30.74 -26.23 27.55
CA ILE A 343 -30.72 -26.33 26.08
C ILE A 343 -30.99 -27.77 25.64
N GLN A 344 -30.34 -28.74 26.26
CA GLN A 344 -30.50 -30.15 25.91
C GLN A 344 -31.92 -30.64 26.18
N ALA A 345 -32.51 -30.28 27.32
CA ALA A 345 -33.89 -30.62 27.65
C ALA A 345 -34.89 -30.00 26.65
N GLU A 346 -34.68 -28.74 26.25
CA GLU A 346 -35.54 -28.09 25.26
C GLU A 346 -35.38 -28.73 23.87
N LYS A 347 -34.16 -29.09 23.47
CA LYS A 347 -33.93 -29.85 22.23
C LYS A 347 -34.69 -31.17 22.24
N GLU A 348 -34.60 -31.94 23.32
CA GLU A 348 -35.34 -33.20 23.45
C GLU A 348 -36.85 -33.01 23.36
N ARG A 349 -37.37 -31.94 23.98
CA ARG A 349 -38.79 -31.56 23.87
C ARG A 349 -39.18 -31.26 22.42
N LEU A 350 -38.35 -30.52 21.68
CA LEU A 350 -38.60 -30.18 20.28
C LEU A 350 -38.48 -31.40 19.36
N ILE A 351 -37.57 -32.34 19.65
CA ILE A 351 -37.46 -33.63 18.95
C ILE A 351 -38.74 -34.45 19.17
N LYS A 352 -39.22 -34.57 20.43
CA LYS A 352 -40.46 -35.27 20.77
C LYS A 352 -41.68 -34.65 20.07
N LYS A 353 -41.70 -33.33 19.90
CA LYS A 353 -42.73 -32.59 19.15
C LYS A 353 -42.56 -32.65 17.62
N GLY A 354 -41.55 -33.34 17.10
CA GLY A 354 -41.26 -33.43 15.67
C GLY A 354 -40.83 -32.11 15.02
N LYS A 355 -40.54 -31.07 15.80
CA LYS A 355 -40.16 -29.75 15.29
C LYS A 355 -38.71 -29.71 14.80
N ILE A 356 -37.85 -30.54 15.36
CA ILE A 356 -36.44 -30.69 14.97
C ILE A 356 -36.08 -32.17 14.85
N LYS A 357 -35.08 -32.48 14.02
CA LYS A 357 -34.59 -33.86 13.85
C LYS A 357 -33.58 -34.19 14.94
N LYS A 358 -33.58 -35.45 15.40
CA LYS A 358 -32.51 -35.96 16.27
C LYS A 358 -31.16 -35.86 15.53
N GLN A 359 -30.23 -35.12 16.13
CA GLN A 359 -28.87 -34.96 15.61
C GLN A 359 -27.97 -36.07 16.16
N LYS A 360 -26.83 -36.30 15.50
CA LYS A 360 -25.77 -37.14 16.08
C LYS A 360 -25.26 -36.49 17.35
N GLU A 361 -24.95 -37.31 18.33
CA GLU A 361 -24.06 -36.89 19.40
C GLU A 361 -22.68 -36.49 18.85
N LEU A 362 -22.21 -35.32 19.28
CA LEU A 362 -20.92 -34.79 18.85
C LEU A 362 -19.78 -35.39 19.68
N PRO A 363 -18.58 -35.53 19.10
CA PRO A 363 -17.44 -36.04 19.86
C PRO A 363 -17.10 -35.08 21.02
N PRO A 364 -16.64 -35.62 22.16
CA PRO A 364 -16.19 -34.80 23.28
C PRO A 364 -15.06 -33.85 22.84
N ILE A 365 -14.97 -32.71 23.53
CA ILE A 365 -13.90 -31.73 23.29
C ILE A 365 -12.60 -32.30 23.83
N LYS A 366 -11.57 -32.34 22.98
CA LYS A 366 -10.24 -32.82 23.38
C LYS A 366 -9.41 -31.68 23.98
N SER A 367 -8.44 -32.03 24.82
CA SER A 367 -7.52 -31.05 25.41
C SER A 367 -6.77 -30.22 24.36
N GLU A 368 -6.37 -30.84 23.24
CA GLU A 368 -5.71 -30.13 22.13
C GLU A 368 -6.61 -29.12 21.37
N GLU A 369 -7.93 -29.16 21.59
CA GLU A 369 -8.90 -28.25 20.98
C GLU A 369 -9.21 -27.03 21.87
N VAL A 370 -8.79 -27.08 23.14
CA VAL A 370 -8.94 -25.97 24.09
C VAL A 370 -7.88 -24.92 23.79
N LEU A 371 -8.32 -23.72 23.42
CA LEU A 371 -7.43 -22.64 22.99
C LEU A 371 -6.80 -21.89 24.17
N TYR A 372 -7.53 -21.78 25.28
CA TYR A 372 -7.14 -21.07 26.49
C TYR A 372 -8.03 -21.50 27.66
N GLU A 373 -7.55 -21.28 28.88
CA GLU A 373 -8.32 -21.47 30.10
C GLU A 373 -9.44 -20.44 30.19
N VAL A 374 -10.62 -20.90 30.57
CA VAL A 374 -11.81 -20.07 30.79
C VAL A 374 -12.10 -19.98 32.29
N PRO A 375 -12.79 -18.92 32.76
CA PRO A 375 -13.08 -18.77 34.18
C PRO A 375 -13.94 -19.90 34.76
N ASP A 376 -13.94 -20.03 36.08
CA ASP A 376 -14.83 -20.95 36.79
C ASP A 376 -16.30 -20.71 36.40
N GLY A 377 -17.00 -21.81 36.15
CA GLY A 377 -18.38 -21.79 35.65
C GLY A 377 -18.52 -21.65 34.13
N TRP A 378 -17.46 -21.30 33.39
CA TRP A 378 -17.45 -21.33 31.92
C TRP A 378 -17.06 -22.71 31.42
N VAL A 379 -17.61 -23.12 30.28
CA VAL A 379 -17.28 -24.39 29.64
C VAL A 379 -17.16 -24.21 28.14
N TRP A 380 -16.21 -24.92 27.54
CA TRP A 380 -16.17 -25.11 26.10
C TRP A 380 -17.32 -26.04 25.68
N THR A 381 -18.02 -25.71 24.61
CA THR A 381 -19.13 -26.50 24.06
C THR A 381 -19.08 -26.51 22.53
N ARG A 382 -19.67 -27.50 21.87
CA ARG A 382 -19.74 -27.52 20.41
C ARG A 382 -20.87 -26.59 19.95
N LEU A 383 -20.70 -25.98 18.78
CA LEU A 383 -21.74 -25.11 18.21
C LEU A 383 -23.07 -25.87 17.99
N GLY A 384 -23.00 -27.14 17.60
CA GLY A 384 -24.18 -28.00 17.46
C GLY A 384 -24.86 -28.32 18.79
N ASP A 385 -24.18 -28.22 19.93
CA ASP A 385 -24.77 -28.43 21.26
C ASP A 385 -25.64 -27.24 21.69
N ILE A 386 -25.41 -26.05 21.10
CA ILE A 386 -26.16 -24.83 21.43
C ILE A 386 -27.13 -24.36 20.33
N GLY A 387 -27.13 -24.99 19.15
CA GLY A 387 -28.06 -24.65 18.08
C GLY A 387 -28.11 -25.66 16.94
N GLU A 388 -29.06 -25.49 16.05
CA GLU A 388 -29.15 -26.28 14.81
C GLU A 388 -28.24 -25.70 13.74
N THR A 389 -27.44 -26.56 13.12
CA THR A 389 -26.58 -26.17 12.01
C THR A 389 -27.03 -26.83 10.71
N ASN A 390 -27.02 -26.07 9.61
CA ASN A 390 -27.29 -26.64 8.29
C ASN A 390 -26.45 -25.97 7.20
N ILE A 391 -26.22 -26.70 6.10
CA ILE A 391 -25.59 -26.18 4.86
C ILE A 391 -26.69 -25.77 3.89
N GLY A 392 -26.39 -24.73 3.10
CA GLY A 392 -27.37 -24.12 2.20
C GLY A 392 -27.65 -24.89 0.91
N LEU A 393 -28.51 -24.28 0.10
CA LEU A 393 -29.00 -24.77 -1.18
C LEU A 393 -27.88 -24.90 -2.23
N THR A 394 -27.79 -26.08 -2.84
CA THR A 394 -27.07 -26.29 -4.10
C THR A 394 -28.03 -26.06 -5.28
N TYR A 395 -27.59 -25.28 -6.27
CA TYR A 395 -28.35 -25.01 -7.48
C TYR A 395 -27.40 -24.88 -8.69
N SER A 396 -27.95 -25.04 -9.88
CA SER A 396 -27.25 -24.96 -11.17
C SER A 396 -27.57 -23.64 -11.88
N PRO A 397 -26.80 -23.24 -12.91
CA PRO A 397 -27.13 -22.06 -13.71
C PRO A 397 -28.53 -22.08 -14.33
N ALA A 398 -29.07 -23.26 -14.63
CA ALA A 398 -30.41 -23.41 -15.20
C ALA A 398 -31.54 -23.10 -14.20
N ASP A 399 -31.25 -23.14 -12.90
CA ASP A 399 -32.23 -22.78 -11.86
C ASP A 399 -32.32 -21.25 -11.66
N ILE A 400 -31.39 -20.46 -12.23
CA ILE A 400 -31.31 -19.01 -12.04
C ILE A 400 -32.38 -18.34 -12.91
N SER A 401 -33.15 -17.44 -12.30
CA SER A 401 -34.24 -16.72 -12.97
C SER A 401 -34.44 -15.34 -12.33
N ASP A 402 -35.07 -14.41 -13.05
CA ASP A 402 -35.45 -13.10 -12.52
C ASP A 402 -36.61 -13.20 -11.51
N ILE A 403 -37.36 -14.31 -11.55
CA ILE A 403 -38.42 -14.65 -10.60
C ILE A 403 -37.96 -15.79 -9.67
N GLY A 404 -38.49 -15.83 -8.45
CA GLY A 404 -38.18 -16.90 -7.48
C GLY A 404 -37.52 -16.39 -6.20
N ILE A 405 -36.93 -17.31 -5.43
CA ILE A 405 -36.44 -17.05 -4.08
C ILE A 405 -34.99 -16.54 -4.13
N PRO A 406 -34.65 -15.41 -3.49
CA PRO A 406 -33.27 -14.95 -3.39
C PRO A 406 -32.39 -15.91 -2.60
N VAL A 407 -31.14 -16.05 -3.05
CA VAL A 407 -30.13 -16.88 -2.39
C VAL A 407 -28.99 -16.00 -1.86
N LEU A 408 -28.86 -15.97 -0.54
CA LEU A 408 -27.75 -15.36 0.19
C LEU A 408 -26.47 -16.18 -0.02
N ARG A 409 -25.44 -15.55 -0.57
CA ARG A 409 -24.12 -16.13 -0.86
C ARG A 409 -23.03 -15.44 -0.05
N SER A 410 -21.79 -15.93 -0.12
CA SER A 410 -20.68 -15.38 0.67
C SER A 410 -20.42 -13.89 0.42
N ASN A 411 -20.68 -13.42 -0.80
CA ASN A 411 -20.52 -11.99 -1.17
C ASN A 411 -21.59 -11.08 -0.54
N ASN A 412 -22.73 -11.65 -0.12
CA ASN A 412 -23.78 -10.92 0.56
C ASN A 412 -23.45 -10.67 2.04
N VAL A 413 -22.33 -11.19 2.57
CA VAL A 413 -21.90 -10.95 3.95
C VAL A 413 -20.73 -9.96 3.97
N GLN A 414 -20.99 -8.74 4.44
CA GLN A 414 -20.01 -7.64 4.50
C GLN A 414 -20.08 -6.94 5.85
N ASP A 415 -18.93 -6.82 6.54
CA ASP A 415 -18.78 -6.12 7.82
C ASP A 415 -19.84 -6.47 8.89
N GLY A 416 -20.21 -7.75 8.97
CA GLY A 416 -21.20 -8.25 9.95
C GLY A 416 -22.66 -8.02 9.56
N LYS A 417 -22.91 -7.49 8.35
CA LYS A 417 -24.23 -7.17 7.81
C LYS A 417 -24.47 -7.89 6.48
N LEU A 418 -25.74 -7.91 6.07
CA LEU A 418 -26.13 -8.38 4.76
C LEU A 418 -26.09 -7.24 3.74
N ASP A 419 -25.45 -7.49 2.60
CA ASP A 419 -25.55 -6.68 1.39
C ASP A 419 -26.50 -7.38 0.40
N LEU A 420 -27.66 -6.78 0.20
CA LEU A 420 -28.75 -7.31 -0.62
C LEU A 420 -28.78 -6.69 -2.04
N SER A 421 -27.80 -5.86 -2.40
CA SER A 421 -27.75 -5.21 -3.71
C SER A 421 -27.54 -6.17 -4.88
N ASN A 422 -26.91 -7.32 -4.62
CA ASN A 422 -26.58 -8.34 -5.62
C ASN A 422 -27.07 -9.73 -5.19
N LEU A 423 -28.36 -9.97 -5.39
CA LEU A 423 -29.02 -11.24 -5.11
C LEU A 423 -29.13 -12.07 -6.39
N VAL A 424 -28.88 -13.37 -6.27
CA VAL A 424 -29.23 -14.35 -7.29
C VAL A 424 -30.54 -14.96 -6.85
N ARG A 425 -31.53 -15.00 -7.73
CA ARG A 425 -32.80 -15.68 -7.50
C ARG A 425 -32.78 -17.03 -8.20
N VAL A 426 -33.41 -18.00 -7.56
CA VAL A 426 -33.60 -19.34 -8.14
C VAL A 426 -35.08 -19.69 -8.17
N ASN A 427 -35.52 -20.23 -9.30
CA ASN A 427 -36.88 -20.70 -9.51
C ASN A 427 -36.92 -22.23 -9.49
N LYS A 428 -36.88 -22.80 -8.30
CA LYS A 428 -37.00 -24.24 -8.07
C LYS A 428 -37.67 -24.51 -6.72
N GLU A 429 -38.02 -25.75 -6.48
CA GLU A 429 -38.46 -26.18 -5.16
C GLU A 429 -37.32 -26.06 -4.14
N ILE A 430 -37.55 -25.28 -3.07
CA ILE A 430 -36.59 -25.05 -1.99
C ILE A 430 -37.13 -25.63 -0.69
N LYS A 431 -36.34 -26.49 -0.04
CA LYS A 431 -36.67 -27.04 1.27
C LYS A 431 -36.64 -25.95 2.33
N ASP A 432 -37.59 -25.94 3.26
CA ASP A 432 -37.61 -24.96 4.36
C ASP A 432 -36.35 -25.00 5.26
N SER A 433 -35.61 -26.11 5.28
CA SER A 433 -34.36 -26.23 6.03
C SER A 433 -33.23 -25.32 5.53
N VAL A 434 -33.30 -24.84 4.28
CA VAL A 434 -32.30 -23.91 3.69
C VAL A 434 -32.83 -22.48 3.54
N ILE A 435 -34.02 -22.22 4.07
CA ILE A 435 -34.59 -20.88 4.21
C ILE A 435 -34.07 -20.27 5.50
N VAL A 436 -33.66 -19.00 5.45
CA VAL A 436 -33.23 -18.27 6.65
C VAL A 436 -34.43 -17.77 7.46
N ASN A 437 -34.28 -17.76 8.78
CA ASN A 437 -35.25 -17.25 9.74
C ASN A 437 -34.70 -16.01 10.44
N GLU A 438 -35.60 -15.17 10.93
CA GLU A 438 -35.23 -14.04 11.80
C GLU A 438 -34.38 -14.55 12.99
N GLY A 439 -33.26 -13.87 13.24
CA GLY A 439 -32.34 -14.22 14.31
C GLY A 439 -31.29 -15.30 13.95
N ASP A 440 -31.40 -15.97 12.81
CA ASP A 440 -30.37 -16.90 12.34
C ASP A 440 -29.01 -16.22 12.21
N LEU A 441 -27.93 -16.96 12.46
CA LEU A 441 -26.58 -16.53 12.17
C LEU A 441 -26.06 -17.25 10.93
N LEU A 442 -25.84 -16.48 9.86
CA LEU A 442 -25.31 -16.97 8.60
C LEU A 442 -23.78 -16.88 8.60
N ILE A 443 -23.11 -17.94 8.13
CA ILE A 443 -21.65 -18.11 8.19
C ILE A 443 -21.14 -18.52 6.80
N CYS A 444 -20.13 -17.84 6.29
CA CYS A 444 -19.39 -18.27 5.10
C CYS A 444 -18.51 -19.47 5.42
N ALA A 445 -19.03 -20.69 5.22
CA ALA A 445 -18.32 -21.92 5.55
C ALA A 445 -17.22 -22.27 4.54
N ARG A 446 -17.40 -21.93 3.26
CA ARG A 446 -16.50 -22.29 2.16
C ARG A 446 -16.44 -21.16 1.13
N ASN A 447 -15.26 -20.91 0.55
CA ASN A 447 -15.13 -20.00 -0.60
C ASN A 447 -13.74 -20.17 -1.22
N GLY A 448 -13.59 -19.91 -2.53
CA GLY A 448 -12.28 -19.85 -3.18
C GLY A 448 -11.42 -18.69 -2.67
N SER A 449 -12.05 -17.62 -2.17
CA SER A 449 -11.37 -16.50 -1.51
C SER A 449 -11.29 -16.69 0.00
N ARG A 450 -10.06 -16.76 0.52
CA ARG A 450 -9.78 -16.79 1.98
C ARG A 450 -10.38 -15.60 2.71
N ALA A 451 -10.51 -14.45 2.06
CA ALA A 451 -11.05 -13.23 2.67
C ALA A 451 -12.54 -13.32 3.00
N LEU A 452 -13.26 -14.29 2.40
CA LEU A 452 -14.70 -14.47 2.60
C LEU A 452 -15.03 -15.57 3.62
N VAL A 453 -14.16 -16.57 3.79
CA VAL A 453 -14.38 -17.68 4.74
C VAL A 453 -14.40 -17.14 6.17
N GLY A 454 -15.37 -17.59 6.97
CA GLY A 454 -15.57 -17.18 8.36
C GLY A 454 -16.32 -15.85 8.53
N LYS A 455 -16.62 -15.10 7.46
CA LYS A 455 -17.52 -13.95 7.59
C LYS A 455 -18.90 -14.42 8.07
N THR A 456 -19.53 -13.63 8.94
CA THR A 456 -20.86 -13.94 9.44
C THR A 456 -21.77 -12.72 9.43
N ALA A 457 -23.08 -12.94 9.34
CA ALA A 457 -24.11 -11.92 9.48
C ALA A 457 -25.33 -12.51 10.18
N GLN A 458 -25.96 -11.70 11.02
CA GLN A 458 -27.25 -12.07 11.62
C GLN A 458 -28.37 -11.70 10.66
N ILE A 459 -29.36 -12.58 10.53
CA ILE A 459 -30.58 -12.33 9.79
C ILE A 459 -31.50 -11.45 10.64
N ILE A 460 -31.73 -10.23 10.19
CA ILE A 460 -32.62 -9.26 10.84
C ILE A 460 -33.43 -8.53 9.77
N GLY A 461 -34.74 -8.47 9.93
CA GLY A 461 -35.62 -7.58 9.18
C GLY A 461 -35.59 -7.80 7.67
N LEU A 462 -35.61 -9.06 7.23
CA LEU A 462 -35.72 -9.36 5.79
C LEU A 462 -37.13 -9.06 5.28
N ASN A 463 -37.21 -8.39 4.13
CA ASN A 463 -38.47 -7.99 3.49
C ASN A 463 -39.13 -9.10 2.66
N GLU A 464 -38.41 -10.20 2.40
CA GLU A 464 -38.91 -11.36 1.68
C GLU A 464 -38.24 -12.65 2.17
N LYS A 465 -38.86 -13.79 1.85
CA LYS A 465 -38.32 -15.12 2.16
C LYS A 465 -37.05 -15.34 1.33
N MET A 466 -35.93 -15.67 1.98
CA MET A 466 -34.64 -15.93 1.31
C MET A 466 -34.07 -17.30 1.69
N ALA A 467 -33.34 -17.92 0.77
CA ALA A 467 -32.52 -19.09 1.02
C ALA A 467 -31.06 -18.71 1.24
N PHE A 468 -30.25 -19.60 1.80
CA PHE A 468 -28.79 -19.46 1.81
C PHE A 468 -28.13 -20.53 0.94
N GLY A 469 -27.03 -20.20 0.27
CA GLY A 469 -26.36 -21.08 -0.70
C GLY A 469 -25.43 -22.13 -0.05
N ALA A 470 -25.05 -23.17 -0.81
CA ALA A 470 -24.29 -24.34 -0.34
C ALA A 470 -22.90 -24.04 0.25
N PHE A 471 -22.34 -22.87 0.00
CA PHE A 471 -21.08 -22.41 0.60
C PHE A 471 -21.27 -21.69 1.94
N MET A 472 -22.51 -21.53 2.34
CA MET A 472 -22.92 -20.93 3.59
C MET A 472 -23.40 -22.02 4.56
N ALA A 473 -23.17 -21.78 5.84
CA ALA A 473 -23.78 -22.51 6.94
C ALA A 473 -24.68 -21.57 7.72
N VAL A 474 -25.74 -22.09 8.31
CA VAL A 474 -26.56 -21.37 9.28
C VAL A 474 -26.34 -21.97 10.66
N LEU A 475 -26.32 -21.12 11.69
CA LEU A 475 -26.61 -21.51 13.06
C LEU A 475 -27.95 -20.91 13.46
N ARG A 476 -28.86 -21.79 13.87
CA ARG A 476 -30.21 -21.44 14.28
C ARG A 476 -30.42 -21.78 15.74
N SER A 477 -30.82 -20.79 16.52
CA SER A 477 -31.34 -21.01 17.88
C SER A 477 -32.87 -20.93 17.83
N ARG A 478 -33.57 -21.90 18.42
CA ARG A 478 -35.05 -21.91 18.46
C ARG A 478 -35.52 -21.72 19.90
N GLY A 479 -36.09 -20.54 20.19
CA GLY A 479 -36.78 -20.25 21.44
C GLY A 479 -36.80 -18.75 21.77
N ASP A 480 -37.91 -18.27 22.35
CA ASP A 480 -38.04 -16.90 22.90
C ASP A 480 -37.24 -16.71 24.21
N PHE A 481 -36.60 -17.79 24.70
CA PHE A 481 -35.77 -17.80 25.91
C PHE A 481 -34.46 -17.01 25.75
N TRP A 482 -34.09 -16.65 24.52
CA TRP A 482 -32.87 -15.92 24.21
C TRP A 482 -33.15 -14.42 24.13
N GLY A 483 -33.43 -13.83 25.29
CA GLY A 483 -33.35 -12.39 25.50
C GLY A 483 -31.92 -11.89 25.32
N ARG A 484 -31.46 -11.85 24.05
CA ARG A 484 -30.27 -11.23 23.43
C ARG A 484 -29.53 -12.22 22.54
N PRO A 485 -29.94 -12.38 21.27
CA PRO A 485 -29.11 -12.89 20.18
C PRO A 485 -27.72 -12.24 20.09
N LEU A 486 -27.54 -11.07 20.73
CA LEU A 486 -26.31 -10.30 20.85
C LEU A 486 -25.15 -11.08 21.50
N TYR A 487 -25.38 -11.93 22.52
CA TYR A 487 -24.30 -12.63 23.25
C TYR A 487 -23.71 -13.79 22.43
N ILE A 488 -24.60 -14.59 21.82
CA ILE A 488 -24.23 -15.65 20.85
C ILE A 488 -23.58 -15.02 19.60
N LYS A 489 -24.13 -13.90 19.11
CA LYS A 489 -23.58 -13.12 18.00
C LYS A 489 -22.17 -12.60 18.31
N LEU A 490 -21.93 -12.02 19.49
CA LEU A 490 -20.59 -11.52 19.88
C LEU A 490 -19.60 -12.68 19.91
N THR A 491 -19.93 -13.74 20.65
CA THR A 491 -19.02 -14.88 20.86
C THR A 491 -18.66 -15.56 19.54
N ILE A 492 -19.62 -15.70 18.62
CA ILE A 492 -19.40 -16.37 17.32
C ILE A 492 -18.73 -15.46 16.29
N LEU A 493 -19.12 -14.18 16.18
CA LEU A 493 -18.42 -13.21 15.32
C LEU A 493 -16.94 -13.11 15.69
N ILE A 494 -16.64 -13.14 16.99
CA ILE A 494 -15.28 -13.05 17.51
C ILE A 494 -14.53 -14.38 17.31
N PHE A 495 -15.16 -15.53 17.56
CA PHE A 495 -14.58 -16.85 17.27
C PHE A 495 -14.15 -16.97 15.81
N PHE A 496 -15.01 -16.61 14.85
CA PHE A 496 -14.66 -16.67 13.44
C PHE A 496 -13.62 -15.61 13.03
N LYS A 497 -13.58 -14.45 13.68
CA LYS A 497 -12.51 -13.48 13.47
C LYS A 497 -11.16 -14.00 13.94
N LEU A 498 -11.12 -14.72 15.06
CA LEU A 498 -9.90 -15.35 15.58
C LEU A 498 -9.48 -16.55 14.73
N LEU A 499 -10.43 -17.30 14.19
CA LEU A 499 -10.19 -18.34 13.20
C LEU A 499 -9.59 -17.75 11.90
N GLU A 500 -10.14 -16.63 11.40
CA GLU A 500 -9.61 -15.88 10.24
C GLU A 500 -8.16 -15.44 10.48
N LEU A 501 -7.85 -14.96 11.68
CA LEU A 501 -6.52 -14.49 12.08
C LEU A 501 -5.51 -15.62 12.28
N TYR A 502 -5.93 -16.75 12.85
CA TYR A 502 -5.11 -17.95 13.00
C TYR A 502 -4.70 -18.52 11.63
N VAL A 503 -5.64 -18.53 10.67
CA VAL A 503 -5.38 -18.95 9.28
C VAL A 503 -4.42 -17.99 8.57
N LYS A 504 -4.47 -16.68 8.86
CA LYS A 504 -3.56 -15.68 8.27
C LYS A 504 -2.14 -15.70 8.83
N LYS A 505 -1.94 -16.06 10.11
CA LYS A 505 -0.62 -15.97 10.79
C LYS A 505 0.30 -17.18 10.56
N ASN A 506 -0.24 -18.34 10.19
CA ASN A 506 0.51 -19.59 10.02
C ASN A 506 0.79 -19.90 8.53
N GLU A 507 1.48 -18.99 7.85
CA GLU A 507 1.68 -19.00 6.39
C GLU A 507 2.56 -20.15 5.85
N SER A 508 3.43 -20.76 6.67
CA SER A 508 4.50 -21.66 6.19
C SER A 508 4.33 -23.14 6.53
N LYS A 509 3.23 -23.54 7.18
CA LYS A 509 2.95 -24.97 7.52
C LYS A 509 1.60 -25.49 6.99
N CYS A 510 0.97 -24.76 6.08
CA CYS A 510 -0.35 -25.13 5.57
C CYS A 510 -0.25 -25.93 4.26
N SER A 511 0.37 -27.11 4.30
CA SER A 511 0.04 -28.17 3.34
C SER A 511 -1.30 -28.77 3.77
N TRP A 512 -2.41 -28.25 3.27
CA TRP A 512 -3.76 -28.83 3.44
C TRP A 512 -4.20 -29.19 4.87
N ASP A 513 -3.64 -28.56 5.91
CA ASP A 513 -4.06 -28.77 7.30
C ASP A 513 -5.24 -27.86 7.71
N PHE A 514 -6.09 -27.56 6.72
CA PHE A 514 -7.51 -27.30 6.95
C PHE A 514 -8.14 -28.47 7.72
N ALA A 515 -7.51 -29.66 7.68
CA ALA A 515 -7.92 -30.87 8.39
C ALA A 515 -8.19 -30.69 9.88
N LYS A 516 -7.58 -29.77 10.64
CA LYS A 516 -7.93 -29.60 12.08
C LYS A 516 -9.17 -28.73 12.34
N CYS A 517 -9.39 -27.67 11.57
CA CYS A 517 -10.64 -26.90 11.62
C CYS A 517 -11.78 -27.62 10.88
N TYR A 518 -11.43 -28.36 9.83
CA TYR A 518 -12.29 -29.28 9.09
C TYR A 518 -12.67 -30.47 9.97
N TYR A 519 -11.79 -31.08 10.77
CA TYR A 519 -12.15 -32.21 11.66
C TYR A 519 -13.19 -31.82 12.72
N LEU A 520 -13.16 -30.56 13.16
CA LEU A 520 -14.10 -30.00 14.12
C LEU A 520 -15.45 -29.61 13.50
N LEU A 521 -15.46 -29.05 12.29
CA LEU A 521 -16.69 -28.66 11.59
C LEU A 521 -17.30 -29.81 10.77
N SER A 522 -16.49 -30.65 10.11
CA SER A 522 -16.97 -31.78 9.28
C SER A 522 -17.64 -32.87 10.11
N ARG A 523 -17.22 -33.12 11.36
CA ARG A 523 -17.94 -34.05 12.25
C ARG A 523 -19.29 -33.53 12.74
N VAL A 524 -19.53 -32.22 12.72
CA VAL A 524 -20.86 -31.62 12.97
C VAL A 524 -21.76 -31.71 11.73
N PHE A 525 -21.20 -31.77 10.53
CA PHE A 525 -21.95 -31.74 9.26
C PHE A 525 -22.03 -33.07 8.49
N GLU A 526 -21.25 -34.11 8.82
CA GLU A 526 -21.24 -35.40 8.11
C GLU A 526 -22.00 -36.52 8.84
N GLN A 527 -23.23 -36.25 9.28
CA GLN A 527 -24.17 -37.32 9.54
C GLN A 527 -25.47 -37.15 8.77
N ARG A 528 -25.40 -37.57 7.50
CA ARG A 528 -26.46 -38.31 6.78
C ARG A 528 -25.94 -38.64 5.39
N GLN A 529 -25.48 -39.87 5.20
CA GLN A 529 -25.74 -40.69 4.01
C GLN A 529 -25.07 -42.05 4.20
N VAL A 530 -25.80 -43.04 4.74
CA VAL A 530 -25.72 -44.47 4.37
C VAL A 530 -27.04 -45.13 4.79
N VAL A 531 -27.79 -45.64 3.82
CA VAL A 531 -28.53 -46.93 3.66
C VAL A 531 -29.25 -46.74 2.30
N GLY A 532 -28.90 -47.39 1.17
CA GLY A 532 -29.01 -48.84 0.85
C GLY A 532 -30.45 -49.11 0.33
N ASP A 533 -30.79 -49.83 -0.74
CA ASP A 533 -30.16 -50.71 -1.74
C ASP A 533 -31.21 -50.92 -2.86
N GLY A 534 -30.79 -51.43 -4.02
CA GLY A 534 -31.58 -52.45 -4.75
C GLY A 534 -32.43 -52.02 -5.96
N GLN A 535 -31.94 -52.44 -7.13
CA GLN A 535 -32.57 -52.56 -8.46
C GLN A 535 -33.01 -51.30 -9.19
#